data_AF-A0AAN9SME5-F1
#
_entry.id   AF-A0AAN9SME5-F1
#
_cell.length_a   1.000
_cell.length_b   1.000
_cell.length_c   1.000
_cell.angle_alpha   90.00
_cell.angle_beta   90.00
_cell.angle_gamma   90.00
#
_symmetry.space_group_name_H-M   'P 1'
#
loop_
_entity.id
_entity.type
_entity.pdbx_description
1 polymer ?
#
loop_
_entity_poly.entity_id
_entity_poly.type
_entity_poly.pdbx_seq_one_letter_code
_entity_poly.pdbx_strand_id
1 'polypeptide(L)'
;MASGSQSGGMLTREQLLHLFDRFDFLTSQPDGKKRIAEAVQDKQEAVAVTTAIQEEIFLEMGVDPRFGISCLGKVSSVYENDLDLVIQFYKFLSKEEVACDEAELGEEEFAEKMLNQQNLQEQQLEMLKYIRKFHLDDQAAILEKLHQQMENGNYERETSILSAEQIQEIVPRNAKVDQNLAFYDEPFLVHA
;
A
#
# COMPACT_ATOMS: atom_id res chain seq x y z
N MET A 1 30.79 19.83 -11.08
CA MET A 1 31.22 18.55 -11.71
C MET A 1 31.47 17.53 -10.61
N ALA A 2 30.44 16.75 -10.30
CA ALA A 2 30.53 15.47 -9.59
C ALA A 2 29.22 14.74 -9.91
N SER A 3 29.11 14.28 -11.15
CA SER A 3 28.07 13.37 -11.62
C SER A 3 28.30 12.00 -10.97
N GLY A 4 27.67 11.79 -9.82
CA GLY A 4 27.57 10.49 -9.18
C GLY A 4 26.72 9.56 -10.04
N SER A 5 27.40 8.67 -10.76
CA SER A 5 26.94 7.42 -11.38
C SER A 5 25.42 7.25 -11.61
N GLN A 6 24.89 7.86 -12.67
CA GLN A 6 23.63 7.44 -13.30
C GLN A 6 23.87 6.18 -14.17
N SER A 7 24.45 5.12 -13.60
CA SER A 7 24.93 3.97 -14.38
C SER A 7 23.84 2.99 -14.85
N GLY A 8 22.54 3.30 -14.69
CA GLY A 8 21.46 2.36 -15.03
C GLY A 8 20.21 2.95 -15.67
N GLY A 9 20.16 4.24 -16.00
CA GLY A 9 18.92 4.87 -16.51
C GLY A 9 17.76 4.88 -15.51
N MET A 10 18.07 4.69 -14.22
CA MET A 10 17.12 4.62 -13.10
C MET A 10 17.70 5.36 -11.89
N LEU A 11 16.84 5.80 -10.98
CA LEU A 11 17.24 6.25 -9.63
C LEU A 11 17.86 5.11 -8.84
N THR A 12 18.87 5.43 -8.03
CA THR A 12 19.48 4.48 -7.08
C THR A 12 18.52 4.19 -5.91
N ARG A 13 18.78 3.09 -5.21
CA ARG A 13 18.05 2.71 -3.99
C ARG A 13 18.05 3.83 -2.96
N GLU A 14 19.20 4.46 -2.73
CA GLU A 14 19.36 5.53 -1.75
C GLU A 14 18.56 6.79 -2.14
N GLN A 15 18.51 7.13 -3.43
CA GLN A 15 17.70 8.25 -3.92
C GLN A 15 16.20 7.99 -3.77
N LEU A 16 15.76 6.75 -4.01
CA LEU A 16 14.35 6.37 -3.80
C LEU A 16 13.97 6.44 -2.32
N LEU A 17 14.78 5.87 -1.44
CA LEU A 17 14.52 5.94 0.01
C LEU A 17 14.52 7.38 0.51
N HIS A 18 15.46 8.21 0.04
CA HIS A 18 15.47 9.63 0.38
C HIS A 18 14.19 10.34 -0.06
N LEU A 19 13.71 10.09 -1.28
CA LEU A 19 12.44 10.62 -1.75
C LEU A 19 11.30 10.20 -0.81
N PHE A 20 11.21 8.92 -0.46
CA PHE A 20 10.12 8.40 0.37
C PHE A 20 10.10 9.07 1.75
N ASP A 21 11.25 9.11 2.42
CA ASP A 21 11.39 9.71 3.76
C ASP A 21 11.13 11.22 3.74
N ARG A 22 11.69 11.92 2.74
CA ARG A 22 11.55 13.37 2.62
C ARG A 22 10.12 13.77 2.29
N PHE A 23 9.45 13.01 1.42
CA PHE A 23 8.06 13.24 1.06
C PHE A 23 7.14 13.03 2.27
N ASP A 24 7.24 11.89 2.96
CA ASP A 24 6.44 11.60 4.17
C ASP A 24 6.65 12.66 5.26
N PHE A 25 7.89 13.13 5.44
CA PHE A 25 8.18 14.23 6.35
C PHE A 25 7.45 15.51 5.95
N LEU A 26 7.55 15.95 4.68
CA LEU A 26 6.97 17.21 4.21
C LEU A 26 5.44 17.18 4.22
N THR A 27 4.81 16.10 3.77
CA THR A 27 3.34 15.97 3.73
C THR A 27 2.73 15.74 5.11
N SER A 28 3.51 15.30 6.10
CA SER A 28 3.08 15.21 7.49
C SER A 28 3.16 16.55 8.26
N GLN A 29 3.91 17.54 7.76
CA GLN A 29 4.00 18.85 8.42
C GLN A 29 2.72 19.67 8.22
N PRO A 30 2.34 20.53 9.20
CA PRO A 30 1.21 21.45 9.05
C PRO A 30 1.29 22.32 7.79
N ASP A 31 2.49 22.81 7.45
CA ASP A 31 2.71 23.63 6.26
C ASP A 31 2.51 22.84 4.96
N GLY A 32 2.93 21.57 4.94
CA GLY A 32 2.72 20.68 3.80
C GLY A 32 1.24 20.36 3.59
N LYS A 33 0.53 19.96 4.65
CA LYS A 33 -0.92 19.71 4.61
C LYS A 33 -1.68 20.94 4.15
N LYS A 34 -1.35 22.10 4.72
CA LYS A 34 -1.95 23.38 4.36
C LYS A 34 -1.73 23.71 2.88
N ARG A 35 -0.50 23.52 2.37
CA ARG A 35 -0.18 23.74 0.95
C ARG A 35 -1.06 22.90 0.02
N ILE A 36 -1.28 21.63 0.34
CA ILE A 36 -2.11 20.74 -0.47
C ILE A 36 -3.59 21.17 -0.38
N ALA A 37 -4.10 21.41 0.82
CA ALA A 37 -5.49 21.83 1.04
C ALA A 37 -5.83 23.18 0.38
N GLU A 38 -4.96 24.18 0.47
CA GLU A 38 -5.15 25.49 -0.17
C GLU A 38 -5.20 25.36 -1.70
N ALA A 39 -4.36 24.51 -2.28
CA ALA A 39 -4.36 24.26 -3.72
C ALA A 39 -5.64 23.55 -4.20
N VAL A 40 -6.17 22.60 -3.42
CA VAL A 40 -7.48 21.98 -3.69
C VAL A 40 -8.61 23.01 -3.60
N GLN A 41 -8.57 23.91 -2.62
CA GLN A 41 -9.51 25.03 -2.52
C GLN A 41 -9.45 25.96 -3.75
N ASP A 42 -8.26 26.14 -4.31
CA ASP A 42 -8.02 26.86 -5.57
C ASP A 42 -8.31 26.03 -6.84
N LYS A 43 -8.97 24.87 -6.69
CA LYS A 43 -9.40 23.94 -7.76
C LYS A 43 -8.25 23.26 -8.51
N GLN A 44 -7.09 23.11 -7.87
CA GLN A 44 -6.03 22.22 -8.35
C GLN A 44 -6.27 20.80 -7.84
N GLU A 45 -5.78 19.80 -8.57
CA GLU A 45 -5.81 18.41 -8.11
C GLU A 45 -4.74 18.21 -7.03
N ALA A 46 -5.06 17.52 -5.92
CA ALA A 46 -4.08 17.30 -4.86
C ALA A 46 -2.84 16.56 -5.37
N VAL A 47 -3.04 15.61 -6.30
CA VAL A 47 -1.96 14.87 -6.96
C VAL A 47 -0.98 15.76 -7.72
N ALA A 48 -1.43 16.89 -8.28
CA ALA A 48 -0.54 17.82 -8.95
C ALA A 48 0.39 18.52 -7.94
N VAL A 49 -0.10 18.78 -6.73
CA VAL A 49 0.66 19.41 -5.65
C VAL A 49 1.63 18.42 -5.02
N THR A 50 1.20 17.18 -4.77
CA THR A 50 2.10 16.12 -4.28
C THR A 50 3.18 15.80 -5.31
N THR A 51 2.85 15.79 -6.61
CA THR A 51 3.83 15.68 -7.69
C THR A 51 4.83 16.84 -7.63
N ALA A 52 4.39 18.09 -7.46
CA ALA A 52 5.30 19.23 -7.33
C ALA A 52 6.23 19.11 -6.10
N ILE A 53 5.75 18.55 -4.99
CA ILE A 53 6.60 18.23 -3.82
C ILE A 53 7.65 17.17 -4.20
N GLN A 54 7.28 16.12 -4.93
CA GLN A 54 8.26 15.13 -5.44
C GLN A 54 9.29 15.79 -6.35
N GLU A 55 8.88 16.69 -7.24
CA GLU A 55 9.78 17.45 -8.12
C GLU A 55 10.77 18.32 -7.34
N GLU A 56 10.32 19.00 -6.28
CA GLU A 56 11.19 19.78 -5.38
C GLU A 56 12.24 18.89 -4.72
N ILE A 57 11.85 17.72 -4.21
CA ILE A 57 12.77 16.77 -3.60
C ILE A 57 13.79 16.24 -4.62
N PHE A 58 13.36 15.98 -5.86
CA PHE A 58 14.30 15.62 -6.93
C PHE A 58 15.32 16.73 -7.20
N LEU A 59 14.89 18.00 -7.24
CA LEU A 59 15.80 19.14 -7.40
C LEU A 59 16.77 19.27 -6.21
N GLU A 60 16.32 19.06 -4.97
CA GLU A 60 17.16 19.03 -3.77
C GLU A 60 18.28 17.97 -3.90
N MET A 61 17.96 16.81 -4.50
CA MET A 61 18.92 15.73 -4.77
C MET A 61 19.81 15.95 -6.01
N GLY A 62 19.60 17.03 -6.77
CA GLY A 62 20.28 17.26 -8.06
C GLY A 62 19.81 16.33 -9.19
N VAL A 63 18.60 15.80 -9.07
CA VAL A 63 17.92 14.94 -10.05
C VAL A 63 16.97 15.78 -10.90
N ASP A 64 16.97 15.56 -12.22
CA ASP A 64 15.97 16.16 -13.10
C ASP A 64 14.56 15.62 -12.76
N PRO A 65 13.57 16.47 -12.46
CA PRO A 65 12.24 16.01 -12.03
C PRO A 65 11.54 15.10 -13.04
N ARG A 66 11.64 15.39 -14.34
CA ARG A 66 11.01 14.57 -15.39
C ARG A 66 11.61 13.17 -15.43
N PHE A 67 12.93 13.08 -15.29
CA PHE A 67 13.62 11.81 -15.13
C PHE A 67 13.18 11.08 -13.85
N GLY A 68 13.13 11.78 -12.71
CA GLY A 68 12.71 11.21 -11.41
C GLY A 68 11.31 10.61 -11.45
N ILE A 69 10.33 11.38 -11.93
CA ILE A 69 8.93 10.92 -12.10
C ILE A 69 8.85 9.74 -13.06
N SER A 70 9.58 9.78 -14.19
CA SER A 70 9.63 8.64 -15.12
C SER A 70 10.22 7.37 -14.50
N CYS A 71 11.10 7.50 -13.51
CA CYS A 71 11.64 6.37 -12.77
C CYS A 71 10.60 5.75 -11.84
N LEU A 72 9.75 6.55 -11.18
CA LEU A 72 8.75 6.02 -10.23
C LEU A 72 7.83 4.97 -10.87
N GLY A 73 7.40 5.18 -12.12
CA GLY A 73 6.59 4.21 -12.87
C GLY A 73 7.30 2.90 -13.24
N LYS A 74 8.59 2.75 -12.91
CA LYS A 74 9.42 1.58 -13.22
C LYS A 74 10.01 0.91 -11.98
N VAL A 75 9.75 1.42 -10.77
CA VAL A 75 10.39 0.93 -9.54
C VAL A 75 10.10 -0.55 -9.31
N SER A 76 8.84 -0.97 -9.37
CA SER A 76 8.45 -2.37 -9.10
C SER A 76 9.03 -3.37 -10.11
N SER A 77 9.31 -2.96 -11.36
CA SER A 77 9.88 -3.85 -12.37
C SER A 77 11.41 -3.86 -12.35
N VAL A 78 12.06 -2.71 -12.15
CA VAL A 78 13.53 -2.63 -12.08
C VAL A 78 14.08 -3.23 -10.79
N TYR A 79 13.33 -3.08 -9.69
CA TYR A 79 13.72 -3.58 -8.36
C TYR A 79 12.90 -4.78 -7.90
N GLU A 80 12.36 -5.58 -8.83
CA GLU A 80 11.52 -6.75 -8.52
C GLU A 80 12.19 -7.74 -7.53
N ASN A 81 13.52 -7.80 -7.53
CA ASN A 81 14.32 -8.67 -6.66
C ASN A 81 14.66 -8.04 -5.30
N ASP A 82 14.45 -6.73 -5.12
CA ASP A 82 14.60 -6.02 -3.83
C ASP A 82 13.21 -5.75 -3.24
N LEU A 83 12.62 -6.80 -2.67
CA LEU A 83 11.27 -6.75 -2.10
C LEU A 83 11.13 -5.70 -0.99
N ASP A 84 12.19 -5.45 -0.21
CA ASP A 84 12.16 -4.42 0.84
C ASP A 84 11.95 -3.03 0.23
N LEU A 85 12.71 -2.70 -0.82
CA LEU A 85 12.54 -1.43 -1.53
C LEU A 85 11.17 -1.33 -2.19
N VAL A 86 10.68 -2.39 -2.83
CA VAL A 86 9.36 -2.42 -3.47
C VAL A 86 8.23 -2.21 -2.44
N ILE A 87 8.35 -2.82 -1.26
CA ILE A 87 7.40 -2.60 -0.15
C ILE A 87 7.43 -1.14 0.30
N GLN A 88 8.62 -0.54 0.44
CA GLN A 88 8.74 0.88 0.81
C GLN A 88 8.15 1.80 -0.27
N PHE A 89 8.29 1.45 -1.54
CA PHE A 89 7.68 2.19 -2.64
C PHE A 89 6.14 2.16 -2.58
N TYR A 90 5.53 1.00 -2.32
CA TYR A 90 4.06 0.94 -2.14
C TYR A 90 3.58 1.69 -0.90
N LYS A 91 4.37 1.69 0.19
CA LYS A 91 4.08 2.54 1.36
C LYS A 91 4.12 4.02 1.00
N PHE A 92 5.10 4.45 0.22
CA PHE A 92 5.19 5.82 -0.29
C PHE A 92 3.97 6.21 -1.12
N LEU A 93 3.52 5.36 -2.05
CA LEU A 93 2.30 5.62 -2.83
C LEU A 93 1.05 5.71 -1.94
N SER A 94 0.94 4.85 -0.94
CA SER A 94 -0.15 4.92 0.04
C SER A 94 -0.12 6.22 0.86
N LYS A 95 1.07 6.72 1.20
CA LYS A 95 1.22 8.03 1.89
C LYS A 95 0.83 9.20 1.01
N GLU A 96 1.14 9.14 -0.28
CA GLU A 96 0.66 10.13 -1.25
C GLU A 96 -0.87 10.10 -1.36
N GLU A 97 -1.48 8.92 -1.49
CA GLU A 97 -2.94 8.76 -1.53
C GLU A 97 -3.60 9.37 -0.28
N VAL A 98 -3.07 9.07 0.91
CA VAL A 98 -3.60 9.63 2.18
C VAL A 98 -3.46 11.16 2.23
N ALA A 99 -2.36 11.72 1.75
CA ALA A 99 -2.16 13.17 1.71
C ALA A 99 -3.11 13.87 0.73
N CYS A 100 -3.42 13.22 -0.40
CA CYS A 100 -4.44 13.70 -1.34
C CYS A 100 -5.84 13.60 -0.73
N ASP A 101 -6.20 12.44 -0.19
CA ASP A 101 -7.49 12.19 0.47
C ASP A 101 -7.76 13.19 1.60
N GLU A 102 -6.76 13.46 2.45
CA GLU A 102 -6.91 14.42 3.57
C GLU A 102 -7.21 15.85 3.08
N ALA A 103 -6.73 16.22 1.90
CA ALA A 103 -6.95 17.54 1.31
C ALA A 103 -8.24 17.63 0.48
N GLU A 104 -8.65 16.54 -0.15
CA GLU A 104 -9.82 16.48 -1.03
C GLU A 104 -11.12 16.17 -0.28
N LEU A 105 -11.04 15.34 0.75
CA LEU A 105 -12.19 14.91 1.55
C LEU A 105 -12.41 15.86 2.73
N GLY A 106 -13.66 15.98 3.16
CA GLY A 106 -13.96 16.64 4.44
C GLY A 106 -13.44 15.82 5.62
N GLU A 107 -13.24 16.45 6.78
CA GLU A 107 -12.71 15.78 7.99
C GLU A 107 -13.47 14.49 8.35
N GLU A 108 -14.80 14.49 8.22
CA GLU A 108 -15.66 13.34 8.51
C GLU A 108 -15.47 12.20 7.50
N GLU A 109 -15.52 12.52 6.20
CA GLU A 109 -15.36 11.54 5.12
C GLU A 109 -13.95 10.94 5.11
N PHE A 110 -12.93 11.77 5.37
CA PHE A 110 -11.56 11.30 5.55
C PHE A 110 -11.44 10.34 6.74
N ALA A 111 -12.01 10.70 7.89
CA ALA A 111 -11.96 9.86 9.09
C ALA A 111 -12.67 8.50 8.86
N GLU A 112 -13.82 8.51 8.19
CA GLU A 112 -14.54 7.29 7.81
C GLU A 112 -13.71 6.42 6.84
N LYS A 113 -13.13 7.03 5.79
CA LYS A 113 -12.26 6.32 4.84
C LYS A 113 -11.06 5.68 5.55
N MET A 114 -10.42 6.41 6.47
CA MET A 114 -9.28 5.90 7.24
C MET A 114 -9.68 4.76 8.19
N LEU A 115 -10.83 4.85 8.85
CA LEU A 115 -11.35 3.79 9.71
C LEU A 115 -11.64 2.52 8.91
N ASN A 116 -12.30 2.66 7.75
CA ASN A 116 -12.61 1.53 6.88
C ASN A 116 -11.34 0.87 6.33
N GLN A 117 -10.30 1.67 6.01
CA GLN A 117 -8.98 1.15 5.64
C GLN A 117 -8.33 0.36 6.77
N GLN A 118 -8.32 0.90 7.98
CA GLN A 118 -7.74 0.23 9.14
C GLN A 118 -8.45 -1.10 9.43
N ASN A 119 -9.79 -1.10 9.45
CA ASN A 119 -10.59 -2.30 9.69
C ASN A 119 -10.28 -3.40 8.66
N LEU A 120 -10.17 -3.04 7.39
CA LEU A 120 -9.80 -4.00 6.34
C LEU A 120 -8.40 -4.59 6.57
N GLN A 121 -7.41 -3.75 6.88
CA GLN A 121 -6.05 -4.22 7.15
C GLN A 121 -5.99 -5.16 8.36
N GLU A 122 -6.76 -4.87 9.40
CA GLU A 122 -6.90 -5.74 10.57
C GLU A 122 -7.53 -7.09 10.18
N GLN A 123 -8.59 -7.08 9.37
CA GLN A 123 -9.22 -8.31 8.87
C GLN A 123 -8.26 -9.16 8.00
N GLN A 124 -7.52 -8.52 7.07
CA GLN A 124 -6.49 -9.21 6.27
C GLN A 124 -5.40 -9.83 7.16
N LEU A 125 -4.96 -9.12 8.20
CA LEU A 125 -3.97 -9.63 9.14
C LEU A 125 -4.49 -10.84 9.93
N GLU A 126 -5.72 -10.77 10.43
CA GLU A 126 -6.35 -11.90 11.14
C GLU A 126 -6.54 -13.11 10.22
N MET A 127 -6.95 -12.89 8.97
CA MET A 127 -6.99 -13.94 7.95
C MET A 127 -5.62 -14.59 7.75
N LEU A 128 -4.55 -13.81 7.57
CA LEU A 128 -3.20 -14.35 7.39
C LEU A 128 -2.70 -15.11 8.64
N LYS A 129 -3.04 -14.64 9.85
CA LYS A 129 -2.77 -15.36 11.10
C LYS A 129 -3.54 -16.67 11.17
N TYR A 130 -4.78 -16.71 10.67
CA TYR A 130 -5.58 -17.93 10.59
C TYR A 130 -5.01 -18.92 9.57
N ILE A 131 -4.63 -18.46 8.38
CA ILE A 131 -4.00 -19.28 7.33
C ILE A 131 -2.73 -19.97 7.85
N ARG A 132 -1.91 -19.26 8.64
CA ARG A 132 -0.68 -19.82 9.22
C ARG A 132 -0.89 -21.09 10.07
N LYS A 133 -2.12 -21.38 10.49
CA LYS A 133 -2.47 -22.58 11.28
C LYS A 133 -2.56 -23.86 10.44
N PHE A 134 -2.64 -23.77 9.11
CA PHE A 134 -2.79 -24.92 8.21
C PHE A 134 -1.43 -25.49 7.75
N HIS A 135 -1.44 -26.65 7.10
CA HIS A 135 -0.24 -27.23 6.48
C HIS A 135 0.25 -26.34 5.32
N LEU A 136 1.54 -26.40 4.97
CA LEU A 136 2.12 -25.53 3.92
C LEU A 136 1.41 -25.66 2.57
N ASP A 137 1.02 -26.89 2.18
CA ASP A 137 0.28 -27.13 0.94
C ASP A 137 -1.10 -26.47 0.95
N ASP A 138 -1.78 -26.51 2.10
CA ASP A 138 -3.08 -25.87 2.31
C ASP A 138 -2.95 -24.35 2.33
N GLN A 139 -1.91 -23.82 2.99
CA GLN A 139 -1.59 -22.38 2.97
C GLN A 139 -1.39 -21.88 1.54
N ALA A 140 -0.61 -22.61 0.73
CA ALA A 140 -0.39 -22.27 -0.67
C ALA A 140 -1.70 -22.30 -1.48
N ALA A 141 -2.54 -23.32 -1.29
CA ALA A 141 -3.84 -23.41 -1.96
C ALA A 141 -4.78 -22.24 -1.58
N ILE A 142 -4.80 -21.84 -0.31
CA ILE A 142 -5.62 -20.71 0.17
C ILE A 142 -5.11 -19.39 -0.42
N LEU A 143 -3.80 -19.15 -0.40
CA LEU A 143 -3.20 -17.92 -0.93
C LEU A 143 -3.37 -17.83 -2.47
N GLU A 144 -3.26 -18.95 -3.18
CA GLU A 144 -3.52 -19.03 -4.62
C GLU A 144 -4.99 -18.68 -4.92
N LYS A 145 -5.92 -19.20 -4.11
CA LYS A 145 -7.35 -18.88 -4.27
C LYS A 145 -7.64 -17.40 -3.98
N LEU A 146 -7.01 -16.83 -2.95
CA LEU A 146 -7.10 -15.41 -2.64
C LEU A 146 -6.56 -14.56 -3.79
N HIS A 147 -5.42 -14.95 -4.38
CA HIS A 147 -4.85 -14.27 -5.54
C HIS A 147 -5.82 -14.27 -6.73
N GLN A 148 -6.40 -15.42 -7.07
CA GLN A 148 -7.41 -15.54 -8.13
C GLN A 148 -8.65 -14.71 -7.82
N GLN A 149 -9.10 -14.64 -6.56
CA GLN A 149 -10.23 -13.82 -6.18
C GLN A 149 -9.95 -12.33 -6.44
N MET A 150 -8.76 -11.85 -6.04
CA MET A 150 -8.35 -10.48 -6.30
C MET A 150 -8.22 -10.19 -7.80
N GLU A 151 -7.62 -11.10 -8.57
CA GLU A 151 -7.48 -10.92 -10.03
C GLU A 151 -8.84 -10.85 -10.73
N ASN A 152 -9.76 -11.77 -10.41
CA ASN A 152 -11.13 -11.75 -10.95
C ASN A 152 -11.93 -10.53 -10.50
N GLY A 153 -11.59 -9.99 -9.34
CA GLY A 153 -12.12 -8.76 -8.76
C GLY A 153 -11.45 -7.49 -9.25
N ASN A 154 -10.56 -7.55 -10.25
CA ASN A 154 -9.77 -6.42 -10.72
C ASN A 154 -9.02 -5.68 -9.59
N TYR A 155 -8.58 -6.44 -8.57
CA TYR A 155 -7.91 -5.96 -7.37
C TYR A 155 -8.71 -4.95 -6.54
N GLU A 156 -10.04 -4.99 -6.64
CA GLU A 156 -10.92 -4.22 -5.75
C GLU A 156 -10.70 -4.62 -4.29
N ARG A 157 -10.71 -3.62 -3.41
CA ARG A 157 -10.35 -3.76 -1.99
C ARG A 157 -11.15 -4.85 -1.27
N GLU A 158 -12.43 -4.97 -1.57
CA GLU A 158 -13.36 -5.94 -0.95
C GLU A 158 -13.01 -7.40 -1.28
N THR A 159 -12.26 -7.63 -2.36
CA THR A 159 -11.90 -8.96 -2.85
C THR A 159 -10.63 -9.53 -2.20
N SER A 160 -10.03 -8.77 -1.28
CA SER A 160 -8.76 -9.09 -0.61
C SER A 160 -8.90 -9.92 0.67
N ILE A 161 -10.11 -10.39 0.98
CA ILE A 161 -10.42 -11.17 2.17
C ILE A 161 -11.13 -12.47 1.79
N LEU A 162 -10.79 -13.55 2.48
CA LEU A 162 -11.53 -14.81 2.50
C LEU A 162 -12.10 -15.02 3.91
N SER A 163 -13.36 -15.41 4.00
CA SER A 163 -13.96 -15.80 5.27
C SER A 163 -13.38 -17.13 5.77
N ALA A 164 -13.55 -17.42 7.06
CA ALA A 164 -13.10 -18.69 7.65
C ALA A 164 -13.77 -19.89 6.97
N GLU A 165 -15.04 -19.76 6.56
CA GLU A 165 -15.80 -20.78 5.84
C GLU A 165 -15.18 -21.03 4.46
N GLN A 166 -14.89 -19.96 3.71
CA GLN A 166 -14.25 -20.07 2.39
C GLN A 166 -12.87 -20.73 2.50
N ILE A 167 -12.10 -20.40 3.54
CA ILE A 167 -10.80 -21.04 3.80
C ILE A 167 -10.95 -22.53 4.09
N GLN A 168 -11.92 -22.91 4.90
CA GLN A 168 -12.18 -24.32 5.23
C GLN A 168 -12.68 -25.15 4.03
N GLU A 169 -13.36 -24.54 3.07
CA GLU A 169 -13.77 -25.21 1.83
C GLU A 169 -12.59 -25.52 0.90
N ILE A 170 -11.51 -24.73 0.96
CA ILE A 170 -10.31 -24.91 0.16
C ILE A 170 -9.45 -26.06 0.69
N VAL A 171 -9.46 -26.26 2.01
CA VAL A 171 -8.67 -27.31 2.67
C VAL A 171 -9.33 -28.68 2.48
N PRO A 172 -8.60 -29.70 1.96
CA PRO A 172 -9.17 -31.03 1.79
C PRO A 172 -9.60 -31.63 3.15
N ARG A 173 -10.83 -32.17 3.22
CA ARG A 173 -11.50 -32.74 4.42
C ARG A 173 -10.71 -33.81 5.22
N ASN A 174 -9.52 -34.21 4.80
CA ASN A 174 -8.68 -35.19 5.47
C ASN A 174 -7.59 -34.58 6.37
N ALA A 175 -7.38 -33.26 6.34
CA ALA A 175 -6.55 -32.55 7.31
C ALA A 175 -7.43 -32.12 8.50
N LYS A 176 -7.63 -33.03 9.46
CA LYS A 176 -8.25 -32.66 10.75
C LYS A 176 -7.38 -31.58 11.39
N VAL A 177 -7.94 -30.38 11.55
CA VAL A 177 -7.48 -29.41 12.54
C VAL A 177 -7.34 -30.16 13.86
N ASP A 178 -6.19 -30.10 14.51
CA ASP A 178 -6.03 -30.61 15.87
C ASP A 178 -7.06 -29.88 16.76
N GLN A 179 -8.18 -30.56 17.04
CA GLN A 179 -9.39 -30.02 17.69
C GLN A 179 -9.21 -29.72 19.19
N ASN A 180 -8.01 -29.33 19.63
CA ASN A 180 -7.68 -29.19 21.05
C ASN A 180 -7.32 -27.76 21.49
N LEU A 181 -7.90 -26.72 20.89
CA LEU A 181 -8.05 -25.43 21.57
C LEU A 181 -9.38 -24.78 21.22
N ALA A 182 -10.30 -24.86 22.17
CA ALA A 182 -11.56 -24.15 22.18
C ALA A 182 -11.38 -22.64 22.44
N PHE A 183 -12.38 -21.86 21.99
CA PHE A 183 -12.67 -20.43 22.24
C PHE A 183 -11.83 -19.43 21.42
N TYR A 184 -12.38 -18.47 20.66
CA TYR A 184 -13.69 -17.80 20.65
C TYR A 184 -14.27 -17.71 19.23
N ASP A 185 -15.58 -17.95 19.13
CA ASP A 185 -16.42 -17.60 17.99
C ASP A 185 -16.60 -16.08 17.92
N GLU A 186 -16.11 -15.44 16.87
CA GLU A 186 -16.68 -14.23 16.26
C GLU A 186 -16.50 -14.42 14.75
N PRO A 187 -17.56 -14.69 13.97
CA PRO A 187 -17.46 -14.77 12.52
C PRO A 187 -16.99 -13.42 11.98
N PHE A 188 -16.20 -13.45 10.91
CA PHE A 188 -15.86 -12.27 10.11
C PHE A 188 -17.18 -11.66 9.58
N LEU A 189 -17.79 -10.78 10.36
CA LEU A 189 -19.01 -10.08 9.98
C LEU A 189 -18.66 -9.08 8.89
N VAL A 190 -18.91 -9.50 7.66
CA VAL A 190 -19.08 -8.62 6.51
C VAL A 190 -20.36 -7.83 6.75
N HIS A 191 -20.24 -6.61 7.25
CA HIS A 191 -21.33 -5.64 7.14
C HIS A 191 -21.20 -4.97 5.77
N ALA A 192 -22.09 -5.40 4.88
CA ALA A 192 -22.40 -4.77 3.59
C ALA A 192 -23.11 -3.42 3.77
#